data_AF-A0A7S4AR81-F1
#
_entry.id   AF-A0A7S4AR81-F1
#
_cell.length_a   1.000
_cell.length_b   1.000
_cell.length_c   1.000
_cell.angle_alpha   90.00
_cell.angle_beta   90.00
_cell.angle_gamma   90.00
#
_symmetry.space_group_name_H-M   'P 1'
#
loop_
_entity.id
_entity.type
_entity.pdbx_description
1 polymer ?
#
loop_
_entity_poly.entity_id
_entity_poly.type
_entity_poly.pdbx_seq_one_letter_code
_entity_poly.pdbx_strand_id
1 'polypeptide(L)'
;MDCHNENTNFSLLGFFKHKSYDDWMEQLFKHEGICVWNTEEYAFMKNARKAWPQGCIDSYTTTDDGGEIYYDIKPIQGGDIRIGLYTDTQCIKEYAPTSSSDPITVENVLGNFFQANSGSGDDNYYDFSSDTLDESMARWDSAFGKFMNCQPCVAYDLTNTDGTKYYDDDGGNGGDMFDCYDDADYTNVNQCMKFMAKTTMNTATFRDMSLGRYQGTLTATQMNGFSGSKNWRREAWENALTYFLLCLALFVFCYGTIYFYKAKVATNYQPTFGWTNFKEPLVMT
;
A
#
# COMPACT_ATOMS: atom_id res chain seq x y z
N MET A 1 -11.64 -8.22 -18.25
CA MET A 1 -10.22 -8.16 -17.81
C MET A 1 -10.20 -7.80 -16.35
N ASP A 2 -10.59 -8.73 -15.49
CA ASP A 2 -10.81 -8.46 -14.07
C ASP A 2 -9.77 -9.20 -13.22
N CYS A 3 -8.89 -8.44 -12.57
CA CYS A 3 -7.82 -9.00 -11.74
C CYS A 3 -8.33 -9.69 -10.47
N HIS A 4 -9.62 -9.58 -10.17
CA HIS A 4 -10.30 -10.34 -9.13
C HIS A 4 -10.59 -11.78 -9.57
N ASN A 5 -10.47 -12.09 -10.86
CA ASN A 5 -10.69 -13.42 -11.42
C ASN A 5 -9.36 -14.16 -11.66
N GLU A 6 -9.27 -15.39 -11.16
CA GLU A 6 -8.09 -16.27 -11.30
C GLU A 6 -7.68 -16.54 -12.76
N ASN A 7 -8.61 -16.39 -13.71
CA ASN A 7 -8.40 -16.68 -15.13
C ASN A 7 -7.87 -15.47 -15.94
N THR A 8 -7.38 -14.42 -15.27
CA THR A 8 -6.86 -13.23 -15.94
C THR A 8 -5.34 -13.14 -15.88
N ASN A 9 -4.72 -12.79 -17.01
CA ASN A 9 -3.27 -12.72 -17.14
C ASN A 9 -2.78 -11.30 -16.87
N PHE A 10 -2.62 -10.94 -15.60
CA PHE A 10 -1.98 -9.67 -15.20
C PHE A 10 -0.50 -9.87 -14.88
N SER A 11 0.32 -8.89 -15.24
CA SER A 11 1.74 -8.83 -14.86
C SER A 11 1.97 -7.67 -13.91
N LEU A 12 2.67 -7.93 -12.80
CA LEU A 12 3.06 -6.89 -11.85
C LEU A 12 4.09 -5.96 -12.50
N LEU A 13 3.73 -4.70 -12.70
CA LEU A 13 4.62 -3.68 -13.26
C LEU A 13 5.65 -3.16 -12.25
N GLY A 14 5.30 -3.14 -10.97
CA GLY A 14 6.17 -2.69 -9.90
C GLY A 14 5.40 -2.30 -8.65
N PHE A 15 6.14 -1.90 -7.61
CA PHE A 15 5.59 -1.34 -6.39
C PHE A 15 5.92 0.15 -6.34
N PHE A 16 4.91 0.95 -6.06
CA PHE A 16 5.04 2.39 -5.97
C PHE A 16 4.50 2.86 -4.63
N LYS A 17 5.04 3.97 -4.12
CA LYS A 17 4.62 4.61 -2.88
C LYS A 17 4.36 6.08 -3.13
N HIS A 18 3.37 6.61 -2.44
CA HIS A 18 3.08 8.03 -2.42
C HIS A 18 3.36 8.59 -1.01
N LYS A 19 3.78 9.85 -0.92
CA LYS A 19 4.06 10.48 0.38
C LYS A 19 2.77 10.88 1.11
N SER A 20 1.73 11.23 0.37
CA SER A 20 0.44 11.67 0.88
C SER A 20 -0.64 10.65 0.50
N TYR A 21 -1.23 9.97 1.47
CA TYR A 21 -2.33 9.06 1.19
C TYR A 21 -3.53 9.82 0.62
N ASP A 22 -3.77 11.05 1.09
CA ASP A 22 -4.90 11.89 0.71
C ASP A 22 -4.87 12.25 -0.80
N ASP A 23 -3.71 12.70 -1.28
CA ASP A 23 -3.50 13.01 -2.69
C ASP A 23 -3.60 11.75 -3.55
N TRP A 24 -3.02 10.63 -3.09
CA TRP A 24 -3.13 9.36 -3.81
C TRP A 24 -4.58 8.87 -3.90
N MET A 25 -5.35 8.91 -2.80
CA MET A 25 -6.77 8.57 -2.80
C MET A 25 -7.58 9.53 -3.66
N GLU A 26 -7.29 10.83 -3.64
CA GLU A 26 -7.99 11.81 -4.48
C GLU A 26 -7.84 11.48 -5.96
N GLN A 27 -6.62 11.22 -6.42
CA GLN A 27 -6.38 10.88 -7.82
C GLN A 27 -6.97 9.51 -8.17
N LEU A 28 -6.86 8.52 -7.29
CA LEU A 28 -7.50 7.21 -7.47
C LEU A 28 -9.02 7.35 -7.63
N PHE A 29 -9.67 8.14 -6.77
CA PHE A 29 -11.13 8.21 -6.73
C PHE A 29 -11.64 8.97 -7.94
N LYS A 30 -11.03 10.12 -8.28
CA LYS A 30 -11.43 10.94 -9.44
C LYS A 30 -11.29 10.21 -10.77
N HIS A 31 -10.21 9.45 -10.92
CA HIS A 31 -9.88 8.83 -12.21
C HIS A 31 -10.43 7.42 -12.33
N GLU A 32 -10.48 6.64 -11.26
CA GLU A 32 -10.86 5.22 -11.30
C GLU A 32 -12.13 4.95 -10.51
N GLY A 33 -12.24 5.54 -9.31
CA GLY A 33 -13.40 5.40 -8.43
C GLY A 33 -14.71 5.70 -9.12
N ILE A 34 -14.82 6.81 -9.85
CA ILE A 34 -16.04 7.18 -10.58
C ILE A 34 -16.53 6.13 -11.60
N CYS A 35 -15.61 5.31 -12.13
CA CYS A 35 -15.92 4.30 -13.14
C CYS A 35 -16.19 2.91 -12.55
N VAL A 36 -15.67 2.65 -11.35
CA VAL A 36 -15.72 1.33 -10.68
C VAL A 36 -16.78 1.31 -9.56
N TRP A 37 -17.15 2.48 -9.04
CA TRP A 37 -18.17 2.66 -8.03
C TRP A 37 -19.48 3.14 -8.63
N ASN A 38 -20.59 2.78 -7.99
CA ASN A 38 -21.87 3.44 -8.28
C ASN A 38 -21.90 4.87 -7.69
N THR A 39 -22.90 5.66 -8.05
CA THR A 39 -22.99 7.08 -7.63
C THR A 39 -23.00 7.27 -6.12
N GLU A 40 -23.65 6.36 -5.37
CA GLU A 40 -23.70 6.40 -3.90
C GLU A 40 -22.33 6.07 -3.29
N GLU A 41 -21.69 4.98 -3.76
CA GLU A 41 -20.34 4.57 -3.35
C GLU A 41 -19.34 5.70 -3.61
N TYR A 42 -19.36 6.30 -4.82
CA TYR A 42 -18.46 7.41 -5.16
C TYR A 42 -18.69 8.63 -4.26
N ALA A 43 -19.95 9.01 -4.04
CA ALA A 43 -20.31 10.14 -3.18
C ALA A 43 -19.85 9.92 -1.73
N PHE A 44 -20.05 8.72 -1.19
CA PHE A 44 -19.55 8.35 0.13
C PHE A 44 -18.02 8.45 0.18
N MET A 45 -17.32 7.75 -0.72
CA MET A 45 -15.86 7.63 -0.70
C MET A 45 -15.16 8.99 -0.89
N LYS A 46 -15.67 9.85 -1.78
CA LYS A 46 -15.15 11.21 -2.01
C LYS A 46 -15.15 12.06 -0.74
N ASN A 47 -16.20 11.95 0.08
CA ASN A 47 -16.34 12.67 1.34
C ASN A 47 -15.57 11.99 2.48
N ALA A 48 -15.67 10.66 2.57
CA ALA A 48 -15.00 9.85 3.57
C ALA A 48 -13.47 10.00 3.51
N ARG A 49 -12.89 10.12 2.30
CA ARG A 49 -11.47 10.42 2.10
C ARG A 49 -11.01 11.62 2.91
N LYS A 50 -11.76 12.72 2.85
CA LYS A 50 -11.42 13.99 3.49
C LYS A 50 -11.51 13.94 5.02
N ALA A 51 -12.21 12.94 5.56
CA ALA A 51 -12.41 12.78 6.99
C ALA A 51 -11.26 12.06 7.69
N TRP A 52 -10.40 11.35 6.96
CA TRP A 52 -9.24 10.67 7.54
C TRP A 52 -8.23 11.68 8.11
N PRO A 53 -7.62 11.40 9.28
CA PRO A 53 -6.67 12.30 9.91
C PRO A 53 -5.38 12.39 9.11
N GLN A 54 -4.87 13.61 8.97
CA GLN A 54 -3.61 13.88 8.29
C GLN A 54 -2.46 13.95 9.30
N GLY A 55 -2.02 12.78 9.76
CA GLY A 55 -0.97 12.64 10.77
C GLY A 55 -1.53 12.58 12.19
N CYS A 56 -0.63 12.63 13.17
CA CYS A 56 -0.97 12.48 14.58
C CYS A 56 -1.67 13.72 15.15
N ILE A 57 -2.92 13.57 15.58
CA ILE A 57 -3.78 14.65 16.10
C ILE A 57 -4.12 14.39 17.56
N ASP A 58 -4.10 15.43 18.39
CA ASP A 58 -4.56 15.38 19.79
C ASP A 58 -6.08 15.25 19.84
N SER A 59 -6.58 14.24 20.55
CA SER A 59 -8.02 14.00 20.69
C SER A 59 -8.66 14.84 21.80
N TYR A 60 -7.86 15.56 22.60
CA TYR A 60 -8.26 16.26 23.83
C TYR A 60 -8.85 15.33 24.91
N THR A 61 -8.69 14.02 24.75
CA THR A 61 -9.08 13.01 25.73
C THR A 61 -7.87 12.66 26.57
N THR A 62 -8.08 12.46 27.87
CA THR A 62 -7.02 12.04 28.79
C THR A 62 -7.37 10.69 29.42
N THR A 63 -6.34 9.88 29.68
CA THR A 63 -6.45 8.68 30.51
C THR A 63 -6.64 9.05 31.98
N ASP A 64 -7.02 8.08 32.80
CA ASP A 64 -7.19 8.28 34.25
C ASP A 64 -5.91 8.79 34.94
N ASP A 65 -4.74 8.46 34.38
CA ASP A 65 -3.42 8.90 34.87
C ASP A 65 -3.01 10.29 34.35
N GLY A 66 -3.89 10.95 33.57
CA GLY A 66 -3.64 12.26 32.95
C GLY A 66 -2.80 12.23 31.68
N GLY A 67 -2.62 11.05 31.06
CA GLY A 67 -1.94 10.93 29.78
C GLY A 67 -2.85 11.34 28.62
N GLU A 68 -2.34 12.13 27.69
CA GLU A 68 -3.09 12.57 26.51
C GLU A 68 -3.25 11.43 25.49
N ILE A 69 -4.41 11.39 24.83
CA ILE A 69 -4.72 10.47 23.73
C ILE A 69 -4.61 11.21 22.41
N TYR A 70 -3.88 10.59 21.50
CA TYR A 70 -3.71 11.03 20.12
C TYR A 70 -4.36 10.01 19.18
N TYR A 71 -4.67 10.42 17.96
CA TYR A 71 -5.21 9.53 16.94
C TYR A 71 -4.60 9.80 15.57
N ASP A 72 -4.46 8.73 14.78
CA ASP A 72 -4.00 8.76 13.39
C ASP A 72 -4.47 7.48 12.68
N ILE A 73 -4.25 7.41 11.37
CA ILE A 73 -4.47 6.22 10.56
C ILE A 73 -3.58 5.09 11.07
N LYS A 74 -4.19 3.93 11.26
CA LYS A 74 -3.55 2.66 11.55
C LYS A 74 -3.78 1.70 10.38
N PRO A 75 -2.74 1.31 9.63
CA PRO A 75 -2.86 0.21 8.69
C PRO A 75 -3.09 -1.10 9.44
N ILE A 76 -3.98 -1.95 8.94
CA ILE A 76 -4.23 -3.27 9.49
C ILE A 76 -3.87 -4.36 8.48
N GLN A 77 -3.76 -5.59 8.97
CA GLN A 77 -3.49 -6.74 8.12
C GLN A 77 -4.58 -6.87 7.05
N GLY A 78 -4.19 -7.11 5.81
CA GLY A 78 -5.12 -7.14 4.69
C GLY A 78 -5.11 -5.85 3.85
N GLY A 79 -4.35 -4.83 4.25
CA GLY A 79 -4.26 -3.57 3.50
C GLY A 79 -5.37 -2.57 3.83
N ASP A 80 -6.33 -2.97 4.66
CA ASP A 80 -7.34 -2.09 5.21
C ASP A 80 -6.71 -1.02 6.13
N ILE A 81 -7.46 0.06 6.36
CA ILE A 81 -7.08 1.15 7.25
C ILE A 81 -8.14 1.34 8.33
N ARG A 82 -7.69 1.72 9.53
CA ARG A 82 -8.50 2.03 10.70
C ARG A 82 -7.99 3.30 11.35
N ILE A 83 -8.70 3.79 12.35
CA ILE A 83 -8.14 4.75 13.30
C ILE A 83 -7.46 3.97 14.43
N GLY A 84 -6.22 4.35 14.74
CA GLY A 84 -5.54 3.96 15.97
C GLY A 84 -5.62 5.09 17.00
N LEU A 85 -5.69 4.71 18.27
CA LEU A 85 -5.46 5.63 19.39
C LEU A 85 -4.03 5.44 19.91
N TYR A 86 -3.38 6.51 20.32
CA TYR A 86 -1.97 6.53 20.69
C TYR A 86 -1.73 7.37 21.94
N THR A 87 -0.61 7.11 22.61
CA THR A 87 -0.23 7.77 23.88
C THR A 87 0.95 8.74 23.73
N ASP A 88 1.35 9.02 22.49
CA ASP A 88 2.45 9.93 22.17
C ASP A 88 2.12 10.79 20.95
N THR A 89 2.75 11.97 20.89
CA THR A 89 2.58 12.99 19.85
C THR A 89 3.04 12.56 18.45
N GLN A 90 3.70 11.40 18.33
CA GLN A 90 4.18 10.86 17.06
C GLN A 90 3.32 9.67 16.58
N CYS A 91 2.31 9.26 17.35
CA CYS A 91 1.43 8.14 17.06
C CYS A 91 2.20 6.83 16.81
N ILE A 92 3.17 6.53 17.66
CA ILE A 92 4.02 5.34 17.57
C ILE A 92 3.59 4.26 18.59
N LYS A 93 3.17 4.69 19.78
CA LYS A 93 2.78 3.84 20.91
C LYS A 93 1.26 3.81 21.00
N GLU A 94 0.70 2.76 20.41
CA GLU A 94 -0.73 2.49 20.45
C GLU A 94 -1.23 2.42 21.90
N TYR A 95 -2.37 3.06 22.14
CA TYR A 95 -3.12 2.95 23.37
C TYR A 95 -3.67 1.53 23.49
N ALA A 96 -3.24 0.81 24.53
CA ALA A 96 -3.76 -0.50 24.86
C ALA A 96 -4.87 -0.34 25.92
N PRO A 97 -6.14 -0.66 25.59
CA PRO A 97 -7.21 -0.57 26.56
C PRO A 97 -6.94 -1.51 27.74
N THR A 98 -7.18 -1.01 28.95
CA THR A 98 -6.87 -1.76 30.18
C THR A 98 -7.87 -2.89 30.45
N SER A 99 -9.07 -2.79 29.89
CA SER A 99 -10.14 -3.78 30.02
C SER A 99 -11.13 -3.67 28.84
N SER A 100 -12.02 -4.66 28.68
CA SER A 100 -13.12 -4.58 27.69
C SER A 100 -14.17 -3.51 28.02
N SER A 101 -14.11 -2.91 29.21
CA SER A 101 -14.97 -1.82 29.67
C SER A 101 -14.29 -0.46 29.63
N ASP A 102 -13.12 -0.36 29.00
CA ASP A 102 -12.39 0.89 28.84
C ASP A 102 -13.25 1.90 28.04
N PRO A 103 -13.54 3.09 28.61
CA PRO A 103 -14.37 4.08 27.91
C PRO A 103 -13.62 4.74 26.75
N ILE A 104 -12.29 4.61 26.67
CA ILE A 104 -11.48 5.21 25.60
C ILE A 104 -11.47 4.25 24.40
N THR A 105 -12.51 4.39 23.57
CA THR A 105 -12.65 3.72 22.28
C THR A 105 -12.63 4.76 21.16
N VAL A 106 -12.32 4.35 19.92
CA VAL A 106 -12.34 5.23 18.75
C VAL A 106 -13.71 5.92 18.62
N GLU A 107 -14.79 5.16 18.77
CA GLU A 107 -16.16 5.69 18.67
C GLU A 107 -16.48 6.69 19.79
N ASN A 108 -16.04 6.45 21.02
CA ASN A 108 -16.28 7.40 22.12
C ASN A 108 -15.43 8.68 21.98
N VAL A 109 -14.25 8.58 21.38
CA VAL A 109 -13.31 9.71 21.22
C VAL A 109 -13.67 10.57 20.00
N LEU A 110 -13.98 9.94 18.87
CA LEU A 110 -14.17 10.63 17.58
C LEU A 110 -15.61 10.59 17.06
N GLY A 111 -16.45 9.71 17.59
CA GLY A 111 -17.76 9.40 17.00
C GLY A 111 -17.63 8.80 15.60
N ASN A 112 -18.71 8.91 14.82
CA ASN A 112 -18.65 8.63 13.40
C ASN A 112 -18.06 9.84 12.64
N PHE A 113 -16.74 9.89 12.54
CA PHE A 113 -16.00 10.98 11.90
C PHE A 113 -16.28 11.12 10.39
N PHE A 114 -16.87 10.12 9.73
CA PHE A 114 -17.29 10.23 8.33
C PHE A 114 -18.51 11.14 8.14
N GLN A 115 -19.34 11.32 9.18
CA GLN A 115 -20.52 12.19 9.11
C GLN A 115 -20.18 13.68 9.15
N ALA A 116 -19.05 14.07 9.76
CA ALA A 116 -18.71 15.49 9.96
C ALA A 116 -18.45 16.25 8.64
N ASN A 117 -18.22 15.52 7.53
CA ASN A 117 -17.89 16.05 6.22
C ASN A 117 -18.97 15.83 5.15
N SER A 118 -20.20 15.45 5.54
CA SER A 118 -21.33 15.24 4.60
C SER A 118 -22.02 16.54 4.12
N GLY A 119 -21.45 17.71 4.41
CA GLY A 119 -22.06 19.02 4.16
C GLY A 119 -21.69 19.71 2.83
N SER A 120 -22.67 19.76 1.93
CA SER A 120 -23.00 20.83 0.96
C SER A 120 -22.05 21.09 -0.24
N GLY A 121 -22.43 20.61 -1.44
CA GLY A 121 -21.88 21.12 -2.69
C GLY A 121 -22.25 20.41 -4.01
N ASP A 122 -22.54 19.10 -4.00
CA ASP A 122 -22.76 18.33 -5.24
C ASP A 122 -24.22 17.83 -5.38
N ASP A 123 -24.72 17.81 -6.62
CA ASP A 123 -26.13 17.59 -7.01
C ASP A 123 -26.73 16.20 -6.68
N ASN A 124 -25.94 15.28 -6.11
CA ASN A 124 -26.38 13.94 -5.69
C ASN A 124 -26.28 13.81 -4.16
N TYR A 125 -27.28 14.35 -3.46
CA TYR A 125 -27.32 14.35 -1.99
C TYR A 125 -27.67 12.95 -1.44
N TYR A 126 -26.64 12.18 -1.09
CA TYR A 126 -26.78 10.99 -0.27
C TYR A 126 -26.56 11.36 1.20
N ASP A 127 -27.52 11.02 2.05
CA ASP A 127 -27.45 11.26 3.48
C ASP A 127 -26.90 10.02 4.20
N PHE A 128 -25.70 10.16 4.77
CA PHE A 128 -25.03 9.12 5.56
C PHE A 128 -25.03 9.46 7.07
N SER A 129 -25.80 10.47 7.49
CA SER A 129 -25.81 10.93 8.89
C SER A 129 -26.44 9.93 9.87
N SER A 130 -27.17 8.92 9.38
CA SER A 130 -27.74 7.85 10.19
C SER A 130 -26.78 6.70 10.48
N ASP A 131 -25.68 6.57 9.73
CA ASP A 131 -24.81 5.41 9.81
C ASP A 131 -24.00 5.42 11.12
N THR A 132 -23.90 4.28 11.80
CA THR A 132 -22.92 4.10 12.87
C THR A 132 -21.49 4.12 12.34
N LEU A 133 -20.49 4.28 13.21
CA LEU A 133 -19.08 4.22 12.80
C LEU A 133 -18.77 2.88 12.12
N ASP A 134 -19.27 1.77 12.67
CA ASP A 134 -19.08 0.43 12.12
C ASP A 134 -19.70 0.28 10.72
N GLU A 135 -20.90 0.82 10.49
CA GLU A 135 -21.54 0.80 9.16
C GLU A 135 -20.75 1.63 8.15
N SER A 136 -20.29 2.82 8.55
CA SER A 136 -19.47 3.67 7.68
C SER A 136 -18.11 3.03 7.37
N MET A 137 -17.48 2.39 8.36
CA MET A 137 -16.24 1.64 8.17
C MET A 137 -16.44 0.43 7.24
N ALA A 138 -17.53 -0.33 7.41
CA ALA A 138 -17.84 -1.47 6.53
C ALA A 138 -18.08 -1.02 5.08
N ARG A 139 -18.74 0.13 4.88
CA ARG A 139 -18.92 0.74 3.56
C ARG A 139 -17.59 1.17 2.95
N TRP A 140 -16.71 1.79 3.74
CA TRP A 140 -15.36 2.15 3.33
C TRP A 140 -14.58 0.91 2.86
N ASP A 141 -14.50 -0.13 3.68
CA ASP A 141 -13.74 -1.34 3.37
C ASP A 141 -14.29 -2.06 2.13
N SER A 142 -15.61 -2.17 2.02
CA SER A 142 -16.26 -2.81 0.88
C SER A 142 -15.98 -2.06 -0.42
N ALA A 143 -16.06 -0.73 -0.41
CA ALA A 143 -15.80 0.08 -1.59
C ALA A 143 -14.30 0.09 -1.96
N PHE A 144 -13.43 0.24 -0.95
CA PHE A 144 -11.98 0.32 -1.13
C PHE A 144 -11.36 -1.03 -1.49
N GLY A 145 -11.99 -2.14 -1.10
CA GLY A 145 -11.52 -3.50 -1.41
C GLY A 145 -11.34 -3.80 -2.89
N LYS A 146 -12.04 -3.07 -3.77
CA LYS A 146 -11.86 -3.14 -5.23
C LYS A 146 -10.43 -2.76 -5.67
N PHE A 147 -9.73 -1.94 -4.89
CA PHE A 147 -8.36 -1.48 -5.17
C PHE A 147 -7.28 -2.22 -4.36
N MET A 148 -7.67 -3.03 -3.37
CA MET A 148 -6.72 -3.78 -2.54
C MET A 148 -6.13 -5.01 -3.25
N ASN A 149 -6.83 -5.55 -4.23
CA ASN A 149 -6.40 -6.74 -4.98
C ASN A 149 -5.48 -6.39 -6.14
N CYS A 150 -5.89 -5.44 -6.96
CA CYS A 150 -5.01 -4.83 -7.95
C CYS A 150 -5.44 -3.39 -8.22
N GLN A 151 -4.47 -2.60 -8.69
CA GLN A 151 -4.72 -1.27 -9.21
C GLN A 151 -4.43 -1.28 -10.72
N PRO A 152 -5.43 -1.51 -11.58
CA PRO A 152 -5.23 -1.62 -13.01
C PRO A 152 -4.82 -0.28 -13.62
N CYS A 153 -3.95 -0.32 -14.63
CA CYS A 153 -3.60 0.89 -15.38
C CYS A 153 -4.74 1.43 -16.25
N VAL A 154 -5.79 0.64 -16.48
CA VAL A 154 -6.94 1.01 -17.30
C VAL A 154 -8.17 0.57 -16.53
N ALA A 155 -9.08 1.50 -16.26
CA ALA A 155 -10.35 1.17 -15.62
C ALA A 155 -11.12 0.16 -16.49
N TYR A 156 -11.80 -0.79 -15.87
CA TYR A 156 -12.60 -1.80 -16.59
C TYR A 156 -13.91 -2.05 -15.85
N ASP A 157 -14.93 -2.47 -16.59
CA ASP A 157 -16.22 -2.84 -16.02
C ASP A 157 -16.09 -4.17 -15.25
N LEU A 158 -16.21 -4.10 -13.91
CA LEU A 158 -16.24 -5.27 -13.02
C LEU A 158 -17.43 -6.20 -13.32
N THR A 159 -18.49 -5.69 -13.95
CA THR A 159 -19.70 -6.46 -14.29
C THR A 159 -19.65 -7.07 -15.68
N ASN A 160 -18.60 -6.79 -16.47
CA ASN A 160 -18.39 -7.37 -17.80
C ASN A 160 -17.21 -8.34 -17.79
N THR A 161 -17.40 -9.46 -17.09
CA THR A 161 -16.36 -10.46 -16.86
C THR A 161 -16.01 -11.28 -18.11
N ASP A 162 -16.92 -11.39 -19.08
CA ASP A 162 -16.79 -12.23 -20.27
C ASP A 162 -16.54 -11.43 -21.57
N GLY A 163 -16.60 -10.11 -21.51
CA GLY A 163 -16.42 -9.23 -22.67
C GLY A 163 -17.58 -9.28 -23.68
N THR A 164 -18.69 -9.97 -23.37
CA THR A 164 -19.80 -10.18 -24.31
C THR A 164 -20.80 -9.03 -24.30
N LYS A 165 -20.80 -8.23 -23.23
CA LYS A 165 -21.75 -7.12 -23.02
C LYS A 165 -21.65 -5.98 -24.04
N TYR A 166 -20.62 -5.97 -24.88
CA TYR A 166 -20.35 -4.95 -25.90
C TYR A 166 -20.59 -5.44 -27.35
N TYR A 167 -21.20 -6.61 -27.57
CA TYR A 167 -21.45 -7.18 -28.90
C TYR A 167 -22.93 -7.22 -29.32
N ASP A 168 -23.76 -6.27 -28.87
CA ASP A 168 -25.10 -6.10 -29.44
C ASP A 168 -25.05 -5.04 -30.56
N ASP A 169 -24.75 -5.52 -31.78
CA ASP A 169 -24.51 -4.74 -33.01
C ASP A 169 -25.82 -4.24 -33.68
N ASP A 170 -26.98 -4.47 -33.06
CA ASP A 170 -28.30 -4.19 -33.66
C ASP A 170 -28.97 -2.89 -33.15
N GLY A 171 -28.20 -2.03 -32.46
CA GLY A 171 -28.75 -0.96 -31.63
C GLY A 171 -28.56 0.50 -32.06
N GLY A 172 -28.06 0.83 -33.24
CA GLY A 172 -28.13 2.21 -33.83
C GLY A 172 -27.58 3.40 -33.01
N ASN A 173 -26.93 3.15 -31.88
CA ASN A 173 -26.21 4.07 -31.02
C ASN A 173 -24.95 3.31 -30.59
N GLY A 174 -23.77 3.89 -30.84
CA GLY A 174 -22.47 3.25 -30.73
C GLY A 174 -22.38 2.19 -29.63
N GLY A 175 -22.09 0.95 -30.05
CA GLY A 175 -21.70 -0.13 -29.15
C GLY A 175 -20.35 0.21 -28.54
N ASP A 176 -20.37 1.12 -27.58
CA ASP A 176 -19.14 1.69 -27.03
C ASP A 176 -18.56 0.69 -26.03
N MET A 177 -17.39 0.17 -26.42
CA MET A 177 -16.35 -0.33 -25.53
C MET A 177 -16.35 0.50 -24.22
N PHE A 178 -16.16 -0.14 -23.05
CA PHE A 178 -16.15 0.57 -21.76
C PHE A 178 -15.32 1.87 -21.80
N ASP A 179 -16.00 3.01 -21.91
CA ASP A 179 -15.40 4.33 -21.90
C ASP A 179 -15.58 4.91 -20.49
N CYS A 180 -14.53 4.83 -19.69
CA CYS A 180 -14.45 5.50 -18.39
C CYS A 180 -14.23 7.01 -18.62
N TYR A 181 -15.25 7.80 -18.30
CA TYR A 181 -15.18 9.25 -18.22
C TYR A 181 -14.83 9.61 -16.77
N ASP A 182 -13.67 10.23 -16.56
CA ASP A 182 -13.27 10.62 -15.20
C ASP A 182 -13.96 11.91 -14.73
N ASP A 183 -13.92 12.19 -13.42
CA ASP A 183 -14.44 13.43 -12.80
C ASP A 183 -13.59 14.68 -13.16
N ALA A 184 -12.66 14.53 -14.10
CA ALA A 184 -11.77 15.57 -14.61
C ALA A 184 -11.91 15.76 -16.14
N ASP A 185 -13.02 15.28 -16.72
CA ASP A 185 -13.42 15.40 -18.13
C ASP A 185 -12.46 14.73 -19.15
N TYR A 186 -11.78 13.65 -18.77
CA TYR A 186 -10.98 12.83 -19.69
C TYR A 186 -11.69 11.53 -20.09
N THR A 187 -11.52 11.12 -21.34
CA THR A 187 -11.97 9.84 -21.88
C THR A 187 -10.84 8.81 -21.93
N ASN A 188 -11.17 7.52 -21.73
CA ASN A 188 -10.22 6.40 -21.88
C ASN A 188 -8.96 6.53 -21.00
N VAL A 189 -9.19 6.81 -19.72
CA VAL A 189 -8.13 7.17 -18.78
C VAL A 189 -7.22 6.00 -18.44
N ASN A 190 -5.94 6.12 -18.81
CA ASN A 190 -4.88 5.27 -18.29
C ASN A 190 -4.43 5.77 -16.91
N GLN A 191 -4.82 5.09 -15.84
CA GLN A 191 -4.48 5.39 -14.46
C GLN A 191 -2.98 5.50 -14.24
N CYS A 192 -2.19 4.58 -14.78
CA CYS A 192 -0.74 4.60 -14.59
C CYS A 192 -0.11 5.85 -15.22
N MET A 193 -0.65 6.34 -16.34
CA MET A 193 -0.25 7.63 -16.91
C MET A 193 -0.69 8.80 -16.02
N LYS A 194 -1.89 8.76 -15.43
CA LYS A 194 -2.37 9.81 -14.52
C LYS A 194 -1.57 9.86 -13.23
N PHE A 195 -1.30 8.73 -12.58
CA PHE A 195 -0.41 8.68 -11.42
C PHE A 195 0.97 9.23 -11.74
N MET A 196 1.53 8.88 -12.90
CA MET A 196 2.81 9.45 -13.34
C MET A 196 2.77 10.97 -13.55
N ALA A 197 1.67 11.51 -14.09
CA ALA A 197 1.58 12.92 -14.47
C ALA A 197 1.01 13.84 -13.38
N LYS A 198 0.21 13.31 -12.46
CA LYS A 198 -0.58 14.08 -11.47
C LYS A 198 -0.21 13.79 -10.03
N THR A 199 0.52 12.71 -9.75
CA THR A 199 1.02 12.42 -8.40
C THR A 199 2.53 12.34 -8.35
N THR A 200 3.09 12.40 -7.15
CA THR A 200 4.52 12.23 -6.89
C THR A 200 4.82 10.80 -6.44
N MET A 201 4.46 9.81 -7.28
CA MET A 201 4.78 8.41 -6.97
C MET A 201 6.29 8.16 -7.05
N ASN A 202 6.82 7.46 -6.05
CA ASN A 202 8.18 6.96 -6.03
C ASN A 202 8.17 5.44 -6.10
N THR A 203 9.17 4.83 -6.71
CA THR A 203 9.34 3.37 -6.64
C THR A 203 9.55 2.95 -5.18
N ALA A 204 8.83 1.93 -4.73
CA ALA A 204 8.99 1.37 -3.41
C ALA A 204 10.32 0.59 -3.34
N THR A 205 11.10 0.85 -2.29
CA THR A 205 12.35 0.13 -2.05
C THR A 205 12.10 -1.23 -1.41
N PHE A 206 13.11 -2.10 -1.39
CA PHE A 206 13.02 -3.37 -0.66
C PHE A 206 12.64 -3.20 0.82
N ARG A 207 13.14 -2.13 1.46
CA ARG A 207 12.80 -1.81 2.84
C ARG A 207 11.32 -1.47 3.00
N ASP A 208 10.76 -0.68 2.09
CA ASP A 208 9.34 -0.31 2.13
C ASP A 208 8.46 -1.55 2.00
N MET A 209 8.80 -2.42 1.04
CA MET A 209 8.07 -3.67 0.83
C MET A 209 8.23 -4.64 2.01
N SER A 210 9.41 -4.73 2.63
CA SER A 210 9.59 -5.56 3.83
C SER A 210 8.79 -5.04 5.02
N LEU A 211 8.69 -3.72 5.16
CA LEU A 211 7.87 -3.10 6.20
C LEU A 211 6.37 -3.36 5.96
N GLY A 212 5.88 -3.15 4.74
CA GLY A 212 4.49 -3.47 4.39
C GLY A 212 4.16 -4.95 4.61
N ARG A 213 5.09 -5.85 4.30
CA ARG A 213 4.94 -7.28 4.60
C ARG A 213 4.91 -7.57 6.10
N TYR A 214 5.79 -6.94 6.88
CA TYR A 214 5.81 -7.12 8.34
C TYR A 214 4.53 -6.58 9.00
N GLN A 215 3.97 -5.50 8.46
CA GLN A 215 2.68 -4.93 8.86
C GLN A 215 1.48 -5.75 8.35
N GLY A 216 1.70 -6.72 7.47
CA GLY A 216 0.65 -7.55 6.89
C GLY A 216 -0.24 -6.81 5.89
N THR A 217 0.16 -5.64 5.38
CA THR A 217 -0.63 -4.83 4.46
C THR A 217 -0.50 -5.28 3.00
N LEU A 218 0.55 -6.04 2.66
CA LEU A 218 0.71 -6.63 1.33
C LEU A 218 -0.06 -7.97 1.25
N THR A 219 -1.22 -7.92 0.61
CA THR A 219 -2.20 -9.04 0.54
C THR A 219 -1.83 -10.14 -0.46
N ALA A 220 -1.30 -9.80 -1.63
CA ALA A 220 -1.31 -10.71 -2.77
C ALA A 220 0.05 -10.98 -3.43
N THR A 221 1.08 -10.16 -3.16
CA THR A 221 2.32 -10.22 -3.96
C THR A 221 3.47 -10.90 -3.22
N GLN A 222 3.90 -12.03 -3.79
CA GLN A 222 5.12 -12.71 -3.38
C GLN A 222 6.33 -11.88 -3.81
N MET A 223 6.98 -11.22 -2.87
CA MET A 223 8.34 -10.70 -3.10
C MET A 223 9.26 -11.90 -3.32
N ASN A 224 9.75 -12.08 -4.56
CA ASN A 224 10.78 -13.02 -5.00
C ASN A 224 11.02 -14.24 -4.08
N GLY A 225 10.37 -15.37 -4.39
CA GLY A 225 10.83 -16.70 -3.98
C GLY A 225 10.29 -17.27 -2.67
N PHE A 226 9.43 -16.56 -1.94
CA PHE A 226 8.69 -17.14 -0.81
C PHE A 226 7.20 -17.21 -1.16
N SER A 227 6.76 -18.39 -1.62
CA SER A 227 5.34 -18.64 -1.80
C SER A 227 4.74 -19.11 -0.48
N GLY A 228 3.62 -18.53 -0.07
CA GLY A 228 2.79 -19.15 0.97
C GLY A 228 2.06 -20.40 0.46
N SER A 229 2.55 -21.06 -0.60
CA SER A 229 1.88 -22.20 -1.23
C SER A 229 2.29 -23.50 -0.56
N LYS A 230 1.37 -24.46 -0.53
CA LYS A 230 1.39 -25.74 0.23
C LYS A 230 2.52 -26.72 -0.13
N ASN A 231 3.62 -26.28 -0.72
CA ASN A 231 4.77 -27.09 -1.13
C ASN A 231 6.03 -26.79 -0.30
N TRP A 232 5.92 -26.81 1.03
CA TRP A 232 7.02 -26.62 1.97
C TRP A 232 8.28 -27.46 1.64
N ARG A 233 8.11 -28.64 1.02
CA ARG A 233 9.22 -29.49 0.61
C ARG A 233 10.06 -28.88 -0.51
N ARG A 234 9.44 -28.23 -1.51
CA ARG A 234 10.19 -27.62 -2.61
C ARG A 234 10.95 -26.38 -2.15
N GLU A 235 10.32 -25.59 -1.28
CA GLU A 235 10.93 -24.39 -0.69
C GLU A 235 12.03 -24.72 0.32
N ALA A 236 11.89 -25.80 1.10
CA ALA A 236 12.96 -26.29 1.97
C ALA A 236 14.20 -26.71 1.15
N TRP A 237 14.00 -27.32 -0.02
CA TRP A 237 15.09 -27.74 -0.91
C TRP A 237 15.76 -26.58 -1.63
N GLU A 238 15.00 -25.60 -2.12
CA GLU A 238 15.56 -24.38 -2.74
C GLU A 238 16.34 -23.56 -1.70
N ASN A 239 15.79 -23.38 -0.50
CA ASN A 239 16.51 -22.72 0.59
C ASN A 239 17.75 -23.51 1.05
N ALA A 240 17.67 -24.84 1.13
CA ALA A 240 18.82 -25.67 1.51
C ALA A 240 19.99 -25.54 0.53
N LEU A 241 19.70 -25.44 -0.77
CA LEU A 241 20.73 -25.23 -1.79
C LEU A 241 21.37 -23.84 -1.66
N THR A 242 20.58 -22.80 -1.39
CA THR A 242 21.09 -21.45 -1.12
C THR A 242 21.96 -21.41 0.14
N TYR A 243 21.52 -22.02 1.24
CA TYR A 243 22.33 -22.11 2.46
C TYR A 243 23.60 -22.94 2.26
N PHE A 244 23.53 -24.01 1.48
CA PHE A 244 24.70 -24.82 1.13
C PHE A 244 25.72 -24.02 0.33
N LEU A 245 25.28 -23.28 -0.69
CA LEU A 245 26.16 -22.42 -1.50
C LEU A 245 26.76 -21.28 -0.66
N LEU A 246 26.00 -20.70 0.26
CA LEU A 246 26.49 -19.67 1.17
C LEU A 246 27.54 -20.24 2.12
N CYS A 247 27.30 -21.41 2.72
CA CYS A 247 28.29 -22.10 3.55
C CYS A 247 29.56 -22.46 2.78
N LEU A 248 29.43 -22.88 1.52
CA LEU A 248 30.57 -23.22 0.66
C LEU A 248 31.39 -21.98 0.28
N ALA A 249 30.72 -20.86 -0.04
CA ALA A 249 31.39 -19.58 -0.28
C ALA A 249 32.13 -19.09 0.97
N LEU A 250 31.52 -19.23 2.15
CA LEU A 250 32.11 -18.84 3.43
C LEU A 250 33.32 -19.72 3.77
N PHE A 251 33.25 -21.02 3.46
CA PHE A 251 34.38 -21.93 3.62
C PHE A 251 35.55 -21.58 2.69
N VAL A 252 35.28 -21.30 1.42
CA VAL A 252 36.30 -20.85 0.45
C VAL A 252 36.93 -19.53 0.89
N PHE A 253 36.13 -18.60 1.41
CA PHE A 253 36.63 -17.33 1.93
C PHE A 253 37.54 -17.54 3.15
N CYS A 254 37.11 -18.32 4.14
CA CYS A 254 37.92 -18.65 5.32
C CYS A 254 39.22 -19.37 4.94
N TYR A 255 39.14 -20.35 4.02
CA TYR A 255 40.30 -21.06 3.51
C TYR A 255 41.28 -20.12 2.80
N GLY A 256 40.79 -19.26 1.91
CA GLY A 256 41.59 -18.25 1.24
C GLY A 256 42.28 -17.30 2.22
N THR A 257 41.57 -16.85 3.26
CA THR A 257 42.11 -15.96 4.29
C THR A 257 43.24 -16.62 5.09
N ILE A 258 43.10 -17.91 5.43
CA ILE A 258 44.13 -18.69 6.14
C ILE A 258 45.39 -18.83 5.28
N TYR A 259 45.24 -19.17 3.98
CA TYR A 259 46.37 -19.31 3.09
C TYR A 259 47.07 -17.97 2.81
N PHE A 260 46.29 -16.91 2.68
CA PHE A 260 46.84 -15.56 2.55
C PHE A 260 47.62 -15.15 3.80
N TYR A 261 47.12 -15.47 5.00
CA TYR A 261 47.85 -15.25 6.25
C TYR A 261 49.15 -16.06 6.30
N LYS A 262 49.14 -17.34 5.94
CA LYS A 262 50.36 -18.17 5.87
C LYS A 262 51.37 -17.62 4.87
N ALA A 263 50.92 -17.20 3.69
CA ALA A 263 51.78 -16.59 2.67
C ALA A 263 52.40 -15.27 3.18
N LYS A 264 51.61 -14.43 3.85
CA LYS A 264 52.09 -13.19 4.48
C LYS A 264 53.20 -13.45 5.50
N VAL A 265 53.01 -14.43 6.39
CA VAL A 265 54.00 -14.81 7.41
C VAL A 265 55.28 -15.36 6.75
N ALA A 266 55.16 -16.24 5.76
CA ALA A 266 56.32 -16.85 5.09
C ALA A 266 57.16 -15.84 4.30
N THR A 267 56.53 -14.80 3.75
CA THR A 267 57.18 -13.77 2.92
C THR A 267 57.64 -12.55 3.72
N ASN A 268 57.34 -12.47 5.02
CA ASN A 268 57.49 -11.25 5.82
C ASN A 268 56.86 -10.02 5.13
N TYR A 269 55.80 -10.23 4.36
CA TYR A 269 55.18 -9.17 3.59
C TYR A 269 54.48 -8.19 4.53
N GLN A 270 55.10 -7.03 4.71
CA GLN A 270 54.44 -5.88 5.31
C GLN A 270 53.68 -5.17 4.21
N PRO A 271 52.33 -5.17 4.24
CA PRO A 271 51.57 -4.36 3.29
C PRO A 271 51.96 -2.91 3.53
N THR A 272 52.58 -2.27 2.55
CA THR A 272 52.64 -0.81 2.46
C THR A 272 51.25 -0.29 2.10
N PHE A 273 50.25 -0.59 2.94
CA PHE A 273 48.94 0.04 2.86
C PHE A 273 49.09 1.45 3.44
N GLY A 274 49.71 2.31 2.66
CA GLY A 274 49.77 3.74 2.89
C GLY A 274 48.37 4.31 2.72
N TRP A 275 47.57 4.27 3.79
CA TRP A 275 46.33 5.04 3.94
C TRP A 275 46.58 6.57 4.00
N THR A 276 47.76 7.05 3.60
CA THR A 276 48.15 8.47 3.70
C THR A 276 48.48 9.14 2.38
N ASN A 277 48.35 8.48 1.21
CA ASN A 277 48.51 9.18 -0.07
C ASN A 277 47.63 8.58 -1.18
N PHE A 278 46.32 8.78 -1.09
CA PHE A 278 45.50 8.86 -2.30
C PHE A 278 45.88 10.17 -3.02
N LYS A 279 46.92 10.13 -3.84
CA LYS A 279 47.01 11.08 -4.95
C LYS A 279 45.92 10.68 -5.95
N GLU A 280 44.95 11.59 -6.10
CA GLU A 280 43.87 11.58 -7.07
C GLU A 280 44.30 11.02 -8.43
N PRO A 281 43.51 10.13 -9.07
CA PRO A 281 43.66 9.90 -10.50
C PRO A 281 42.79 10.89 -11.28
N LEU A 282 43.50 11.82 -11.92
CA LEU A 282 43.33 12.31 -13.30
C LEU A 282 41.91 12.47 -13.84
N VAL A 283 41.55 13.74 -14.01
CA VAL A 283 40.56 14.27 -14.95
C VAL A 283 40.77 13.67 -16.34
N MET A 284 39.72 13.12 -16.94
CA MET A 284 39.66 12.86 -18.38
C MET A 284 38.89 14.01 -19.05
N THR A 285 39.56 14.67 -20.01
CA THR A 285 38.93 15.36 -21.14
C THR A 285 38.63 14.35 -22.24
#